data_AF-A0A3D3CPB7-F1
#
_entry.id   AF-A0A3D3CPB7-F1
#
_cell.length_a   1.000
_cell.length_b   1.000
_cell.length_c   1.000
_cell.angle_alpha   90.00
_cell.angle_beta   90.00
_cell.angle_gamma   90.00
#
_symmetry.space_group_name_H-M   'P 1'
#
loop_
_entity.id
_entity.type
_entity.pdbx_description
1 polymer ?
#
loop_
_entity_poly.entity_id
_entity_poly.type
_entity_poly.pdbx_seq_one_letter_code
_entity_poly.pdbx_strand_id
1 'polypeptide(L)' 'MKLKMPKFVMPLLGMLSEKLRGVNIINSDKIKEMKHAYWVCDASKAAAKLKFEPKVKIKEGAQWTADWYRIHRWL' A
#
# COMPACT_ATOMS: atom_id res chain seq x y z
N MET A 1 -1.51 -18.25 -0.59
CA MET A 1 -2.28 -18.57 0.63
C MET A 1 -3.05 -17.32 1.07
N LYS A 2 -4.38 -17.34 1.17
CA LYS A 2 -5.16 -16.17 1.62
C LYS A 2 -5.31 -16.22 3.14
N LEU A 3 -4.47 -15.46 3.86
CA LEU A 3 -4.59 -15.32 5.32
C LEU A 3 -5.75 -14.36 5.62
N LYS A 4 -6.83 -14.89 6.20
CA LYS A 4 -7.93 -14.07 6.72
C LYS A 4 -7.62 -13.74 8.18
N MET A 5 -7.25 -12.49 8.47
CA MET A 5 -7.01 -12.04 9.84
C MET A 5 -8.21 -11.23 10.36
N PRO A 6 -8.73 -11.55 11.56
CA PRO A 6 -9.77 -10.74 12.19
C PRO A 6 -9.28 -9.31 12.45
N LYS A 7 -10.11 -8.30 12.13
CA LYS A 7 -9.74 -6.88 12.25
C LYS A 7 -9.33 -6.47 13.67
N PHE A 8 -9.82 -7.17 14.70
CA PHE A 8 -9.47 -6.92 16.09
C PHE A 8 -8.02 -7.30 16.43
N VAL A 9 -7.39 -8.20 15.67
CA VAL A 9 -6.01 -8.66 15.91
C VAL A 9 -4.98 -7.67 15.35
N MET A 10 -5.34 -6.93 14.29
CA MET A 10 -4.43 -6.00 13.60
C MET A 10 -3.80 -4.94 14.53
N PRO A 11 -4.53 -4.25 15.43
CA PRO A 11 -3.92 -3.29 16.36
C PRO A 11 -2.89 -3.91 17.31
N LEU A 12 -3.15 -5.13 17.82
CA LEU A 12 -2.21 -5.84 18.69
C LEU A 12 -0.90 -6.14 17.95
N LEU A 13 -0.98 -6.53 16.67
CA LEU A 13 0.19 -6.77 15.84
C LEU A 13 1.03 -5.51 15.60
N GLY A 14 0.38 -4.35 15.37
CA GLY A 14 1.08 -3.07 15.25
C GLY A 14 1.82 -2.66 16.52
N MET A 15 1.21 -2.86 17.70
CA MET A 15 1.86 -2.58 18.98
C MET A 15 3.02 -3.54 19.30
N LEU A 16 2.89 -4.82 18.91
CA LEU A 16 3.95 -5.81 19.10
C LEU A 16 5.13 -5.56 18.16
N SER A 17 4.86 -5.18 16.90
CA SER A 17 5.92 -4.88 15.93
C SER A 17 6.72 -3.64 16.31
N GLU A 18 6.10 -2.61 16.90
CA GLU A 18 6.81 -1.43 17.39
C GLU A 18 7.81 -1.73 18.51
N LYS A 19 7.59 -2.78 19.30
CA LYS A 19 8.52 -3.21 20.36
C LYS A 19 9.73 -3.98 19.82
N LEU A 20 9.69 -4.46 18.58
CA LEU A 20 10.82 -5.09 17.90
C LEU A 20 11.75 -4.00 17.37
N ARG A 21 13.04 -4.07 17.73
CA ARG A 21 14.07 -3.13 17.27
C ARG A 21 14.25 -3.27 15.75
N GLY A 22 14.10 -2.17 15.00
CA GLY A 22 14.32 -2.12 13.55
C GLY A 22 13.26 -1.32 12.80
N VAL A 23 13.44 -1.19 11.48
CA VAL A 23 12.41 -0.61 10.60
C VAL A 23 11.37 -1.69 10.31
N ASN A 24 10.21 -1.59 10.96
CA ASN A 24 9.13 -2.55 10.79
C ASN A 24 8.16 -2.08 9.71
N ILE A 25 7.94 -2.93 8.69
CA ILE A 25 6.98 -2.68 7.60
C ILE A 25 5.53 -2.63 8.14
N ILE A 26 5.27 -3.34 9.24
CA ILE A 26 4.00 -3.33 9.97
C ILE A 26 4.20 -2.52 11.25
N ASN A 27 3.38 -1.50 11.47
CA ASN A 27 3.34 -0.67 12.69
C ASN A 27 1.91 -0.12 12.88
N SER A 28 1.62 0.52 14.01
CA SER A 28 0.26 0.97 14.34
C SER A 28 -0.33 1.94 13.31
N ASP A 29 0.48 2.78 12.68
CA ASP A 29 0.01 3.70 11.65
C ASP A 29 -0.31 2.97 10.35
N LYS A 30 0.53 2.01 9.94
CA LYS A 30 0.23 1.12 8.80
C LYS A 30 -1.05 0.32 9.05
N ILE A 31 -1.31 -0.10 10.29
CA ILE A 31 -2.56 -0.76 10.66
C ILE A 31 -3.75 0.16 10.44
N LYS A 32 -3.67 1.44 10.85
CA LYS A 32 -4.76 2.42 10.62
C LYS A 32 -5.01 2.61 9.13
N GLU A 33 -3.95 2.77 8.34
CA GLU A 33 -4.02 2.87 6.88
C GLU A 33 -4.71 1.67 6.21
N MET A 34 -4.38 0.44 6.64
CA MET A 34 -4.96 -0.80 6.09
C MET A 34 -6.42 -1.03 6.50
N LYS A 35 -6.95 -0.32 7.50
CA LYS A 35 -8.38 -0.41 7.86
C LYS A 35 -9.28 0.22 6.79
N HIS A 36 -8.76 1.13 5.98
CA HIS A 36 -9.50 1.74 4.88
C HIS A 36 -9.67 0.74 3.73
N ALA A 37 -10.86 0.71 3.14
CA ALA A 37 -11.19 -0.26 2.08
C ALA A 37 -10.41 -0.01 0.78
N TYR A 38 -10.06 1.25 0.50
CA TYR A 38 -9.33 1.65 -0.68
C TYR A 38 -8.61 2.98 -0.45
N TRP A 39 -7.57 3.20 -1.22
CA TRP A 39 -6.90 4.48 -1.36
C TRP A 39 -7.36 5.11 -2.68
N VAL A 40 -7.74 6.38 -2.65
CA VAL A 40 -8.15 7.11 -3.85
C VAL A 40 -6.92 7.77 -4.46
N CYS A 41 -6.48 7.27 -5.62
CA CYS A 41 -5.46 7.90 -6.44
C CYS A 41 -6.12 8.56 -7.65
N ASP A 42 -6.56 9.81 -7.49
CA ASP A 42 -7.16 10.61 -8.56
C ASP A 42 -6.28 11.83 -8.91
N ALA A 43 -5.98 11.97 -10.20
CA ALA A 43 -5.20 13.09 -10.74
C ALA A 43 -6.07 14.21 -11.31
N SER A 44 -7.40 14.09 -11.29
CA SER A 44 -8.31 15.04 -11.94
C SER A 44 -8.14 16.47 -11.43
N LYS A 45 -7.90 16.63 -10.12
CA LYS A 45 -7.61 17.94 -9.52
C LYS A 45 -6.31 18.57 -10.06
N ALA A 46 -5.26 17.76 -10.22
CA ALA A 46 -3.98 18.21 -10.76
C ALA A 46 -4.10 18.54 -12.25
N ALA A 47 -4.81 17.72 -13.02
CA ALA A 47 -5.11 18.00 -14.42
C ALA A 47 -5.85 19.33 -14.59
N ALA A 48 -6.91 19.56 -13.81
CA ALA A 48 -7.71 20.77 -13.90
C ALA A 48 -6.94 22.05 -13.52
N LYS A 49 -6.12 21.99 -12.46
CA LYS A 49 -5.46 23.19 -11.91
C LYS A 49 -4.08 23.46 -12.48
N LEU A 50 -3.35 22.41 -12.85
CA LEU A 50 -1.94 22.48 -13.20
C LEU A 50 -1.67 22.06 -14.65
N LYS A 51 -2.71 21.69 -15.41
CA LYS A 51 -2.57 21.05 -16.73
C LYS A 51 -1.63 19.85 -16.68
N PHE A 52 -1.61 19.16 -15.54
CA PHE A 52 -0.77 17.99 -15.31
C PHE A 52 -1.42 16.76 -15.94
N GLU A 53 -0.70 16.11 -16.83
CA GLU A 53 -1.08 14.82 -17.41
C GLU A 53 -0.04 13.76 -17.05
N PRO A 54 -0.41 12.72 -16.28
CA PRO A 54 0.52 11.65 -15.95
C PRO A 54 0.80 10.82 -17.21
N LYS A 55 2.08 10.64 -17.54
CA LYS A 55 2.51 9.82 -18.68
C LYS A 55 2.10 8.34 -18.56
N VAL A 56 1.95 7.85 -17.34
CA VAL A 56 1.61 6.45 -17.04
C VAL A 56 0.43 6.44 -16.08
N LYS A 57 -0.60 5.66 -16.40
CA LYS A 57 -1.77 5.50 -15.53
C LYS A 57 -1.42 4.60 -14.35
N ILE A 58 -2.05 4.82 -13.19
CA ILE A 58 -1.80 4.00 -11.98
C ILE A 58 -1.95 2.50 -12.24
N LYS A 59 -2.98 2.08 -12.99
CA LYS A 59 -3.19 0.68 -13.33
C LYS A 59 -2.01 0.08 -14.11
N GLU A 60 -1.49 0.83 -15.07
CA GLU A 60 -0.38 0.41 -15.93
C GLU A 60 0.93 0.35 -15.15
N GLY A 61 1.27 1.42 -14.42
CA GLY A 61 2.48 1.46 -13.61
C GLY A 61 2.50 0.40 -12.49
N ALA A 62 1.34 0.12 -11.88
CA ALA A 62 1.21 -0.94 -10.88
C ALA A 62 1.42 -2.33 -11.50
N GLN A 63 0.90 -2.57 -12.72
CA GLN A 63 1.11 -3.83 -13.43
C GLN A 63 2.59 -4.04 -13.75
N TRP A 64 3.26 -3.05 -14.31
CA TRP A 64 4.70 -3.14 -14.63
C TRP A 64 5.55 -3.42 -13.40
N THR A 65 5.23 -2.74 -12.29
CA THR A 65 5.93 -2.96 -11.03
C THR A 65 5.73 -4.40 -10.57
N ALA A 66 4.49 -4.90 -10.53
CA ALA A 66 4.21 -6.28 -10.13
C ALA A 66 4.92 -7.31 -11.02
N ASP A 67 4.96 -7.07 -12.34
CA ASP A 67 5.65 -7.95 -13.29
C ASP A 67 7.17 -7.96 -13.09
N TRP A 68 7.77 -6.79 -12.83
CA TRP A 68 9.19 -6.70 -12.50
C TRP A 68 9.54 -7.57 -11.27
N TYR A 69 8.74 -7.49 -10.20
CA TYR A 69 8.97 -8.33 -9.02
C TYR A 69 8.80 -9.84 -9.30
N ARG A 70 7.86 -10.23 -10.16
CA ARG A 70 7.67 -11.64 -10.57
C ARG A 70 8.87 -12.17 -11.37
N ILE A 71 9.39 -11.37 -12.30
CA ILE A 71 10.58 -11.71 -13.11
C ILE A 71 11.78 -11.98 -12.19
N HIS A 72 11.96 -11.14 -11.16
CA HIS A 72 13.06 -11.26 -10.20
C HIS A 72 12.79 -12.29 -9.09
N ARG A 73 11.63 -12.96 -9.11
CA ARG A 73 11.23 -13.98 -8.12
C ARG A 73 11.16 -13.44 -6.69
N TRP A 74 10.72 -12.19 -6.55
CA TRP A 74 10.53 -11.52 -5.24
C TRP A 74 9.07 -11.54 -4.76
N LEU A 75 8.14 -11.96 -5.62
CA LEU A 75 6.73 -12.20 -5.32
C LEU A 75 6.38 -13.69 -5.43
#